data_AF-A0A816A8N2-F1
#
_entry.id   AF-A0A816A8N2-F1
#
_cell.length_a   1.000
_cell.length_b   1.000
_cell.length_c   1.000
_cell.angle_alpha   90.00
_cell.angle_beta   90.00
_cell.angle_gamma   90.00
#
_symmetry.space_group_name_H-M   'P 1'
#
loop_
_entity.id
_entity.type
_entity.pdbx_description
1 polymer ?
#
loop_
_entity_poly.entity_id
_entity_poly.type
_entity_poly.pdbx_seq_one_letter_code
_entity_poly.pdbx_strand_id
1 'polypeptide(L)'
;MITWKFSRICTIPFILDQIRLFYSKFYQTIIDSYFPNVLTSLTQTTIEAIRTIANNISYWLIHAIEHVYDPLKITLIQYTQAFSSILLRYTSLNHLSLTVHTMFLQSSRLITMSNDLTHINFNDLHEQINWLIECDLNLFIKIEQCFKNLFQCQTMLTIHNWTTFIDTLLDDHLILYNNAKEYIYNARQFLLKTNFYCSLILRELTLHYGTSLGSFHLLQLFIEEYLYYRIEQKISYYLNQSVINLVIENLNNEQQQQQQKYIMNKNYQYFFNDDDIDDDFESLSDDFNDPRNILKPLSPVQIDDFILPHGTVTDSFSYIFEDLQPLSNELF
;
A
#
# COMPACT_ATOMS: atom_id res chain seq x y z
N MET A 1 -46.62 6.99 -6.24
CA MET A 1 -46.76 6.21 -7.50
C MET A 1 -45.47 6.19 -8.34
N ILE A 2 -44.71 7.29 -8.41
CA ILE A 2 -43.42 7.36 -9.14
C ILE A 2 -42.32 6.51 -8.45
N THR A 3 -42.28 6.52 -7.11
CA THR A 3 -41.28 5.79 -6.29
C THR A 3 -41.28 4.28 -6.52
N TRP A 4 -42.45 3.64 -6.61
CA TRP A 4 -42.54 2.19 -6.80
C TRP A 4 -42.18 1.76 -8.23
N LYS A 5 -42.53 2.58 -9.23
CA LYS A 5 -42.12 2.34 -10.63
C LYS A 5 -40.61 2.48 -10.79
N PHE A 6 -40.00 3.50 -10.17
CA PHE A 6 -38.55 3.69 -10.15
C PHE A 6 -37.85 2.51 -9.46
N SER A 7 -38.33 2.11 -8.26
CA SER A 7 -37.82 0.95 -7.53
C SER A 7 -37.84 -0.33 -8.39
N ARG A 8 -38.92 -0.56 -9.14
CA ARG A 8 -39.08 -1.70 -10.04
C ARG A 8 -38.22 -1.63 -11.32
N ILE A 9 -37.76 -0.45 -11.72
CA ILE A 9 -36.78 -0.30 -12.81
C ILE A 9 -35.38 -0.60 -12.28
N CYS A 10 -35.08 -0.18 -11.05
CA CYS A 10 -33.81 -0.44 -10.37
C CYS A 10 -33.60 -1.91 -9.98
N THR A 11 -34.61 -2.77 -10.08
CA THR A 11 -34.44 -4.23 -9.95
C THR A 11 -33.87 -4.89 -11.21
N ILE A 12 -33.85 -4.19 -12.35
CA ILE A 12 -33.34 -4.74 -13.61
C ILE A 12 -31.80 -4.73 -13.58
N PRO A 13 -31.12 -5.89 -13.73
CA PRO A 13 -29.67 -5.98 -13.62
C PRO A 13 -28.92 -5.01 -14.56
N PHE A 14 -29.37 -4.92 -15.80
CA PHE A 14 -28.81 -3.99 -16.79
C PHE A 14 -28.83 -2.53 -16.30
N ILE A 15 -29.92 -2.09 -15.65
CA ILE A 15 -30.02 -0.71 -15.13
C ILE A 15 -29.05 -0.51 -13.96
N LEU A 16 -28.92 -1.49 -13.07
CA LEU A 16 -27.95 -1.44 -11.98
C LEU A 16 -26.52 -1.33 -12.52
N ASP A 17 -26.17 -2.07 -13.56
CA ASP A 17 -24.83 -1.99 -14.18
C ASP A 17 -24.58 -0.64 -14.85
N GLN A 18 -25.59 -0.04 -15.51
CA GLN A 18 -25.48 1.32 -16.04
C GLN A 18 -25.29 2.36 -14.92
N ILE A 19 -25.99 2.21 -13.79
CA ILE A 19 -25.82 3.08 -12.63
C ILE A 19 -24.40 2.93 -12.06
N ARG A 20 -23.90 1.70 -11.90
CA ARG A 20 -22.53 1.43 -11.43
C ARG A 20 -21.49 2.13 -12.32
N LEU A 21 -21.62 1.98 -13.64
CA LEU A 21 -20.75 2.62 -14.61
C LEU A 21 -20.80 4.15 -14.51
N PHE A 22 -22.00 4.72 -14.36
CA PHE A 22 -22.17 6.15 -14.17
C PHE A 22 -21.47 6.66 -12.90
N TYR A 23 -21.73 6.05 -11.73
CA TYR A 23 -21.14 6.48 -10.46
C TYR A 23 -19.63 6.31 -10.43
N SER A 24 -19.13 5.21 -10.98
CA SER A 24 -17.70 4.97 -11.16
C SER A 24 -17.05 6.11 -11.94
N LYS A 25 -17.60 6.45 -13.12
CA LYS A 25 -17.05 7.50 -13.98
C LYS A 25 -17.21 8.90 -13.37
N PHE A 26 -18.36 9.17 -12.76
CA PHE A 26 -18.66 10.46 -12.14
C PHE A 26 -17.67 10.78 -11.02
N TYR A 27 -17.52 9.87 -10.06
CA TYR A 27 -16.61 10.08 -8.94
C TYR A 27 -15.13 10.07 -9.38
N GLN A 28 -14.76 9.24 -10.35
CA GLN A 28 -13.39 9.23 -10.88
C GLN A 28 -13.05 10.58 -11.54
N THR A 29 -13.98 11.13 -12.34
CA THR A 29 -13.81 12.45 -12.97
C THR A 29 -13.62 13.56 -11.93
N ILE A 30 -14.33 13.48 -10.80
CA ILE A 30 -14.17 14.44 -9.71
C ILE A 30 -12.78 14.29 -9.06
N ILE A 31 -12.34 13.07 -8.79
CA ILE A 31 -11.00 12.81 -8.22
C ILE A 31 -9.92 13.36 -9.15
N ASP A 32 -9.99 13.04 -10.45
CA ASP A 32 -9.01 13.48 -11.45
C ASP A 32 -9.01 15.01 -11.61
N SER A 33 -10.16 15.66 -11.41
CA SER A 33 -10.28 17.12 -11.43
C SER A 33 -9.64 17.80 -10.21
N TYR A 34 -9.73 17.20 -9.02
CA TYR A 34 -9.13 17.76 -7.81
C TYR A 34 -7.65 17.39 -7.66
N PHE A 35 -7.24 16.22 -8.17
CA PHE A 35 -5.90 15.67 -8.03
C PHE A 35 -5.31 15.24 -9.38
N PRO A 36 -5.15 16.17 -10.35
CA PRO A 36 -4.47 15.85 -11.61
C PRO A 36 -3.02 15.41 -11.39
N ASN A 37 -2.39 15.91 -10.32
CA ASN A 37 -1.16 15.39 -9.74
C ASN A 37 -1.26 15.50 -8.22
N VAL A 38 -1.21 14.37 -7.50
CA VAL A 38 -1.41 14.35 -6.05
C VAL A 38 -0.33 15.13 -5.27
N LEU A 39 0.81 15.43 -5.90
CA LEU A 39 1.94 16.16 -5.32
C LEU A 39 1.83 17.68 -5.49
N THR A 40 0.90 18.18 -6.32
CA THR A 40 0.75 19.64 -6.51
C THR A 40 0.11 20.25 -5.28
N SER A 41 0.73 21.27 -4.71
CA SER A 41 0.25 21.96 -3.50
C SER A 41 -1.19 22.43 -3.64
N LEU A 42 -2.08 21.94 -2.77
CA LEU A 42 -3.44 22.46 -2.63
C LEU A 42 -3.48 23.55 -1.56
N THR A 43 -4.41 24.50 -1.70
CA THR A 43 -4.63 25.50 -0.66
C THR A 43 -5.27 24.88 0.58
N GLN A 44 -5.01 25.44 1.77
CA GLN A 44 -5.63 24.96 3.01
C GLN A 44 -7.16 24.95 2.93
N THR A 45 -7.76 26.00 2.33
CA THR A 45 -9.20 26.11 2.13
C THR A 45 -9.76 24.99 1.25
N THR A 46 -9.05 24.61 0.18
CA THR A 46 -9.47 23.50 -0.69
C THR A 46 -9.36 22.15 0.02
N ILE A 47 -8.28 21.94 0.79
CA ILE A 47 -8.06 20.73 1.59
C ILE A 47 -9.20 20.54 2.60
N GLU A 48 -9.57 21.60 3.32
CA GLU A 48 -10.66 21.57 4.30
C GLU A 48 -12.03 21.32 3.67
N ALA A 49 -12.29 21.91 2.49
CA ALA A 49 -13.52 21.66 1.75
C ALA A 49 -13.61 20.20 1.28
N ILE A 50 -12.53 19.64 0.72
CA ILE A 50 -12.46 18.24 0.28
C ILE A 50 -12.68 17.30 1.47
N ARG A 51 -12.01 17.53 2.61
CA ARG A 51 -12.18 16.71 3.82
C ARG A 51 -13.61 16.78 4.37
N THR A 52 -14.22 17.96 4.37
CA THR A 52 -15.62 18.13 4.78
C THR A 52 -16.55 17.30 3.89
N ILE A 53 -16.37 17.34 2.56
CA ILE A 53 -17.16 16.53 1.63
C ILE A 53 -16.92 15.05 1.89
N ALA A 54 -15.65 14.61 1.93
CA ALA A 54 -15.30 13.21 2.07
C ALA A 54 -15.86 12.60 3.38
N ASN A 55 -15.77 13.32 4.49
CA ASN A 55 -16.27 12.83 5.79
C ASN A 55 -17.80 12.75 5.87
N ASN A 56 -18.54 13.58 5.14
CA ASN A 56 -19.98 13.70 5.31
C ASN A 56 -20.79 13.13 4.14
N ILE A 57 -20.22 12.95 2.95
CA ILE A 57 -20.96 12.55 1.74
C ILE A 57 -21.67 11.19 1.89
N SER A 58 -21.03 10.22 2.55
CA SER A 58 -21.67 8.92 2.81
C SER A 58 -22.91 9.08 3.71
N TYR A 59 -22.81 9.89 4.76
CA TYR A 59 -23.92 10.17 5.68
C TYR A 59 -25.05 10.90 4.98
N TRP A 60 -24.74 11.97 4.24
CA TRP A 60 -25.73 12.74 3.46
C TRP A 60 -26.45 11.86 2.44
N LEU A 61 -25.72 10.97 1.76
CA LEU A 61 -26.31 10.08 0.78
C LEU A 61 -27.26 9.07 1.42
N ILE A 62 -26.87 8.43 2.53
CA ILE A 62 -27.69 7.43 3.23
C ILE A 62 -29.08 8.01 3.58
N HIS A 63 -29.12 9.25 4.07
CA HIS A 63 -30.37 9.94 4.38
C HIS A 63 -31.16 10.32 3.14
N ALA A 64 -30.50 10.73 2.04
CA ALA A 64 -31.18 11.06 0.80
C ALA A 64 -31.82 9.85 0.11
N ILE A 65 -31.26 8.64 0.30
CA ILE A 65 -31.72 7.40 -0.35
C ILE A 65 -32.43 6.43 0.60
N GLU A 66 -32.94 6.91 1.73
CA GLU A 66 -33.50 6.07 2.79
C GLU A 66 -34.57 5.08 2.28
N HIS A 67 -35.43 5.53 1.35
CA HIS A 67 -36.55 4.77 0.80
C HIS A 67 -36.29 4.15 -0.59
N VAL A 68 -35.02 4.00 -0.99
CA VAL A 68 -34.61 3.40 -2.27
C VAL A 68 -34.45 1.88 -2.12
N TYR A 69 -34.62 1.14 -3.22
CA TYR A 69 -34.40 -0.31 -3.31
C TYR A 69 -33.02 -0.74 -2.75
N ASP A 70 -32.99 -1.73 -1.86
CA ASP A 70 -31.81 -2.05 -1.06
C ASP A 70 -30.54 -2.41 -1.88
N PRO A 71 -30.60 -3.24 -2.94
CA PRO A 71 -29.42 -3.50 -3.77
C PRO A 71 -28.83 -2.26 -4.45
N LEU A 72 -29.70 -1.32 -4.86
CA LEU A 72 -29.25 -0.04 -5.38
C LEU A 72 -28.63 0.79 -4.27
N LYS A 73 -29.29 0.86 -3.10
CA LYS A 73 -28.78 1.59 -1.93
C LYS A 73 -27.38 1.12 -1.50
N ILE A 74 -27.18 -0.20 -1.40
CA ILE A 74 -25.86 -0.80 -1.08
C ILE A 74 -24.82 -0.37 -2.12
N THR A 75 -25.16 -0.49 -3.41
CA THR A 75 -24.26 -0.09 -4.50
C THR A 75 -23.86 1.38 -4.36
N LEU A 76 -24.83 2.28 -4.19
CA LEU A 76 -24.58 3.72 -4.06
C LEU A 76 -23.70 4.08 -2.85
N ILE A 77 -23.93 3.40 -1.72
CA ILE A 77 -23.13 3.57 -0.50
C ILE A 77 -21.68 3.12 -0.76
N GLN A 78 -21.47 1.96 -1.38
CA GLN A 78 -20.12 1.45 -1.68
C GLN A 78 -19.31 2.40 -2.56
N TYR A 79 -19.92 2.92 -3.64
CA TYR A 79 -19.27 3.91 -4.51
C TYR A 79 -18.91 5.19 -3.75
N THR A 80 -19.77 5.62 -2.85
CA THR A 80 -19.56 6.85 -2.05
C THR A 80 -18.50 6.66 -0.98
N GLN A 81 -18.43 5.48 -0.35
CA GLN A 81 -17.39 5.12 0.59
C GLN A 81 -16.02 5.02 -0.10
N ALA A 82 -15.95 4.40 -1.27
CA ALA A 82 -14.73 4.34 -2.06
C ALA A 82 -14.27 5.75 -2.47
N PHE A 83 -15.18 6.60 -2.95
CA PHE A 83 -14.90 8.00 -3.29
C PHE A 83 -14.37 8.79 -2.09
N SER A 84 -15.05 8.69 -0.94
CA SER A 84 -14.62 9.33 0.32
C SER A 84 -13.22 8.89 0.74
N SER A 85 -12.97 7.57 0.72
CA SER A 85 -11.67 6.99 1.08
C SER A 85 -10.55 7.53 0.20
N ILE A 86 -10.74 7.56 -1.12
CA ILE A 86 -9.73 8.07 -2.06
C ILE A 86 -9.48 9.57 -1.82
N LEU A 87 -10.53 10.39 -1.65
CA LEU A 87 -10.37 11.81 -1.37
C LEU A 87 -9.55 12.06 -0.11
N LEU A 88 -9.85 11.36 0.99
CA LEU A 88 -9.12 11.49 2.25
C LEU A 88 -7.65 11.08 2.07
N ARG A 89 -7.41 9.97 1.39
CA ARG A 89 -6.07 9.43 1.17
C ARG A 89 -5.22 10.33 0.29
N TYR A 90 -5.76 10.83 -0.83
CA TYR A 90 -5.03 11.75 -1.72
C TYR A 90 -4.79 13.10 -1.05
N THR A 91 -5.72 13.58 -0.22
CA THR A 91 -5.52 14.79 0.58
C THR A 91 -4.42 14.59 1.63
N SER A 92 -4.38 13.42 2.28
CA SER A 92 -3.32 13.05 3.23
C SER A 92 -1.95 13.02 2.56
N LEU A 93 -1.85 12.36 1.40
CA LEU A 93 -0.61 12.31 0.60
C LEU A 93 -0.17 13.70 0.16
N ASN A 94 -1.11 14.57 -0.25
CA ASN A 94 -0.80 15.95 -0.60
C ASN A 94 -0.17 16.70 0.58
N HIS A 95 -0.78 16.61 1.77
CA HIS A 95 -0.24 17.22 2.98
C HIS A 95 1.13 16.65 3.38
N LEU A 96 1.31 15.32 3.29
CA LEU A 96 2.60 14.67 3.53
C LEU A 96 3.68 15.19 2.57
N SER A 97 3.34 15.31 1.28
CA SER A 97 4.26 15.86 0.28
C SER A 97 4.66 17.29 0.64
N LEU A 98 3.73 18.15 1.07
CA LEU A 98 4.08 19.51 1.50
C LEU A 98 5.00 19.50 2.73
N THR A 99 4.73 18.62 3.69
CA THR A 99 5.56 18.50 4.90
C THR A 99 6.98 18.04 4.55
N VAL A 100 7.13 17.02 3.69
CA VAL A 100 8.43 16.55 3.19
C VAL A 100 9.14 17.62 2.38
N HIS A 101 8.41 18.37 1.54
CA HIS A 101 8.98 19.46 0.78
C HIS A 101 9.58 20.52 1.71
N THR A 102 8.87 20.93 2.76
CA THR A 102 9.41 21.89 3.74
C THR A 102 10.62 21.33 4.50
N MET A 103 10.67 20.02 4.72
CA MET A 103 11.81 19.36 5.34
C MET A 103 13.05 19.39 4.44
N PHE A 104 12.89 19.19 3.13
CA PHE A 104 13.99 19.27 2.17
C PHE A 104 14.58 20.68 2.04
N LEU A 105 13.84 21.72 2.44
CA LEU A 105 14.37 23.09 2.51
C LEU A 105 15.27 23.33 3.74
N GLN A 106 15.28 22.43 4.73
CA GLN A 106 16.02 22.58 5.98
C GLN A 106 17.40 21.91 5.89
N SER A 107 18.38 22.62 5.31
CA SER A 107 19.74 22.10 5.09
C SER A 107 20.40 21.51 6.33
N SER A 108 20.26 22.13 7.50
CA SER A 108 20.83 21.60 8.74
C SER A 108 20.26 20.23 9.12
N ARG A 109 18.95 20.01 8.93
CA ARG A 109 18.31 18.71 9.17
C ARG A 109 18.78 17.66 8.17
N LEU A 110 18.95 18.04 6.90
CA LEU A 110 19.47 17.14 5.88
C LEU A 110 20.91 16.71 6.14
N ILE A 111 21.77 17.61 6.64
CA ILE A 111 23.14 17.26 7.06
C ILE A 111 23.10 16.25 8.20
N THR A 112 22.26 16.47 9.23
CA THR A 112 22.11 15.52 10.33
C THR A 112 21.60 14.17 9.84
N MET A 113 20.57 14.15 9.00
CA MET A 113 20.04 12.92 8.39
C MET A 113 21.12 12.17 7.58
N SER A 114 21.89 12.90 6.76
CA SER A 114 22.97 12.31 5.98
C SER A 114 24.03 11.67 6.86
N ASN A 115 24.46 12.35 7.92
CA ASN A 115 25.46 11.83 8.85
C ASN A 115 24.94 10.58 9.57
N ASP A 116 23.71 10.61 10.07
CA ASP A 116 23.10 9.49 10.77
C ASP A 116 22.97 8.24 9.86
N LEU A 117 22.68 8.42 8.57
CA LEU A 117 22.67 7.32 7.59
C LEU A 117 24.03 6.67 7.38
N THR A 118 25.14 7.42 7.48
CA THR A 118 26.49 6.85 7.28
C THR A 118 26.86 5.82 8.34
N HIS A 119 26.19 5.85 9.49
CA HIS A 119 26.45 4.94 10.59
C HIS A 119 25.63 3.65 10.57
N ILE A 120 24.65 3.54 9.65
CA ILE A 120 23.88 2.32 9.49
C ILE A 120 24.73 1.28 8.75
N ASN A 121 24.87 0.08 9.33
CA ASN A 121 25.51 -1.03 8.65
C ASN A 121 24.52 -1.72 7.71
N PHE A 122 24.49 -1.27 6.45
CA PHE A 122 23.60 -1.84 5.44
C PHE A 122 23.90 -3.30 5.10
N ASN A 123 25.13 -3.80 5.32
CA ASN A 123 25.44 -5.21 5.09
C ASN A 123 24.66 -6.11 6.06
N ASP A 124 24.61 -5.76 7.35
CA ASP A 124 23.85 -6.52 8.35
C ASP A 124 22.35 -6.48 8.04
N LEU A 125 21.85 -5.34 7.53
CA LEU A 125 20.46 -5.23 7.07
C LEU A 125 20.19 -6.14 5.88
N HIS A 126 21.08 -6.18 4.90
CA HIS A 126 20.96 -7.03 3.73
C HIS A 126 21.01 -8.52 4.09
N GLU A 127 21.88 -8.93 5.03
CA GLU A 127 21.91 -10.29 5.55
C GLU A 127 20.59 -10.69 6.23
N GLN A 128 20.03 -9.81 7.07
CA GLN A 128 18.73 -10.03 7.71
C GLN A 128 17.61 -10.18 6.69
N ILE A 129 17.58 -9.34 5.65
CA ILE A 129 16.57 -9.40 4.60
C ILE A 129 16.70 -10.67 3.79
N ASN A 130 17.93 -11.05 3.39
CA ASN A 130 18.19 -12.25 2.63
C ASN A 130 17.75 -13.52 3.37
N TRP A 131 17.82 -13.50 4.71
CA TRP A 131 17.32 -14.59 5.54
C TRP A 131 15.79 -14.61 5.67
N LEU A 132 15.13 -13.44 5.68
CA LEU A 132 13.69 -13.31 5.96
C LEU A 132 12.80 -13.34 4.72
N ILE A 133 13.27 -12.81 3.60
CA ILE A 133 12.46 -12.53 2.42
C ILE A 133 13.16 -13.06 1.18
N GLU A 134 12.46 -13.88 0.40
CA GLU A 134 12.84 -14.21 -0.97
C GLU A 134 12.72 -12.96 -1.85
N CYS A 135 13.84 -12.26 -2.07
CA CYS A 135 13.90 -11.06 -2.88
C CYS A 135 15.23 -10.95 -3.60
N ASP A 136 15.23 -10.32 -4.78
CA ASP A 136 16.47 -9.85 -5.39
C ASP A 136 17.05 -8.73 -4.52
N LEU A 137 18.18 -9.01 -3.85
CA LEU A 137 18.89 -8.04 -3.02
C LEU A 137 19.32 -6.79 -3.82
N ASN A 138 19.44 -6.89 -5.16
CA ASN A 138 19.77 -5.76 -6.01
C ASN A 138 18.77 -4.61 -5.86
N LEU A 139 17.49 -4.91 -5.57
CA LEU A 139 16.47 -3.89 -5.30
C LEU A 139 16.86 -3.05 -4.08
N PHE A 140 17.24 -3.69 -2.97
CA PHE A 140 17.60 -2.98 -1.74
C PHE A 140 18.94 -2.25 -1.84
N ILE A 141 19.91 -2.84 -2.56
CA ILE A 141 21.18 -2.17 -2.86
C ILE A 141 20.95 -0.91 -3.70
N LYS A 142 20.09 -0.98 -4.73
CA LYS A 142 19.69 0.21 -5.51
C LYS A 142 19.03 1.27 -4.62
N ILE A 143 18.18 0.84 -3.67
CA ILE A 143 17.57 1.75 -2.71
C ILE A 143 18.64 2.43 -1.85
N GLU A 144 19.53 1.66 -1.22
CA GLU A 144 20.63 2.19 -0.41
C GLU A 144 21.49 3.20 -1.17
N GLN A 145 21.94 2.84 -2.37
CA GLN A 145 22.79 3.70 -3.20
C GLN A 145 22.09 5.02 -3.52
N CYS A 146 20.81 4.98 -3.85
CA CYS A 146 20.05 6.20 -4.12
C CYS A 146 19.91 7.07 -2.87
N PHE A 147 19.56 6.47 -1.72
CA PHE A 147 19.52 7.20 -0.45
C PHE A 147 20.86 7.91 -0.20
N LYS A 148 21.98 7.18 -0.30
CA LYS A 148 23.32 7.78 -0.11
C LYS A 148 23.59 8.92 -1.09
N ASN A 149 23.32 8.72 -2.37
CA ASN A 149 23.57 9.73 -3.42
C ASN A 149 22.70 10.98 -3.22
N LEU A 150 21.41 10.82 -2.90
CA LEU A 150 20.47 11.91 -2.68
C LEU A 150 20.85 12.75 -1.45
N PHE A 151 21.29 12.11 -0.36
CA PHE A 151 21.72 12.83 0.85
C PHE A 151 23.11 13.49 0.69
N GLN A 152 23.99 12.93 -0.14
CA GLN A 152 25.28 13.54 -0.48
C GLN A 152 25.11 14.78 -1.38
N CYS A 153 24.18 14.75 -2.33
CA CYS A 153 23.89 15.86 -3.25
C CYS A 153 22.63 16.63 -2.83
N GLN A 154 22.68 17.34 -1.71
CA GLN A 154 21.52 18.04 -1.10
C GLN A 154 20.78 19.01 -2.05
N THR A 155 21.48 19.58 -3.03
CA THR A 155 20.90 20.47 -4.05
C THR A 155 19.94 19.74 -5.00
N MET A 156 20.03 18.42 -5.10
CA MET A 156 19.16 17.58 -5.93
C MET A 156 17.99 16.97 -5.13
N LEU A 157 17.89 17.25 -3.82
CA LEU A 157 16.86 16.70 -2.95
C LEU A 157 15.53 17.44 -3.13
N THR A 158 14.79 17.07 -4.17
CA THR A 158 13.43 17.58 -4.44
C THR A 158 12.41 16.46 -4.35
N ILE A 159 11.15 16.80 -4.07
CA ILE A 159 10.07 15.80 -4.11
C ILE A 159 9.98 15.15 -5.48
N HIS A 160 10.14 15.93 -6.55
CA HIS A 160 10.11 15.40 -7.91
C HIS A 160 11.16 14.29 -8.09
N ASN A 161 12.43 14.55 -7.74
CA ASN A 161 13.50 13.56 -7.89
C ASN A 161 13.26 12.31 -7.03
N TRP A 162 12.75 12.49 -5.81
CA TRP A 162 12.34 11.38 -4.94
C TRP A 162 11.24 10.52 -5.56
N THR A 163 10.20 11.15 -6.09
CA THR A 163 9.06 10.43 -6.67
C THR A 163 9.44 9.75 -7.98
N THR A 164 10.25 10.39 -8.82
CA THR A 164 10.81 9.79 -10.04
C THR A 164 11.63 8.55 -9.71
N PHE A 165 12.47 8.62 -8.68
CA PHE A 165 13.23 7.45 -8.22
C PHE A 165 12.31 6.30 -7.79
N ILE A 166 11.32 6.58 -6.94
CA ILE A 166 10.35 5.56 -6.49
C ILE A 166 9.61 4.95 -7.68
N ASP A 167 9.18 5.77 -8.63
CA ASP A 167 8.53 5.33 -9.86
C ASP A 167 9.44 4.42 -10.71
N THR A 168 10.72 4.80 -10.88
CA THR A 168 11.67 3.97 -11.63
C THR A 168 11.92 2.63 -10.98
N LEU A 169 12.03 2.55 -9.65
CA LEU A 169 12.20 1.29 -8.94
C LEU A 169 10.98 0.38 -9.08
N LEU A 170 9.78 0.96 -8.97
CA LEU A 170 8.54 0.23 -9.15
C LEU A 170 8.41 -0.30 -10.58
N ASP A 171 8.77 0.52 -11.57
CA ASP A 171 8.68 0.16 -12.98
C ASP A 171 9.69 -0.90 -13.39
N ASP A 172 10.94 -0.77 -12.94
CA ASP A 172 11.99 -1.79 -13.07
C ASP A 172 11.53 -3.15 -12.50
N HIS A 173 10.86 -3.15 -11.35
CA HIS A 173 10.39 -4.37 -10.73
C HIS A 173 9.19 -4.96 -11.48
N LEU A 174 8.23 -4.12 -11.89
CA LEU A 174 6.98 -4.57 -12.50
C LEU A 174 7.09 -4.91 -13.99
N ILE A 175 8.10 -4.40 -14.70
CA ILE A 175 8.30 -4.71 -16.12
C ILE A 175 8.48 -6.22 -16.36
N LEU A 176 9.07 -6.93 -15.38
CA LEU A 176 9.27 -8.38 -15.40
C LEU A 176 7.94 -9.17 -15.42
N TYR A 177 6.83 -8.51 -15.05
CA TYR A 177 5.51 -9.12 -14.88
C TYR A 177 4.44 -8.49 -15.77
N ASN A 178 4.81 -7.65 -16.75
CA ASN A 178 3.88 -6.74 -17.47
C ASN A 178 2.71 -7.43 -18.23
N ASN A 179 2.72 -8.77 -18.33
CA ASN A 179 1.62 -9.59 -18.86
C ASN A 179 1.38 -10.88 -18.04
N ALA A 180 1.93 -10.93 -16.83
CA ALA A 180 1.86 -12.11 -15.97
C ALA A 180 0.65 -12.04 -15.05
N LYS A 181 0.06 -13.19 -14.74
CA LYS A 181 -1.03 -13.28 -13.76
C LYS A 181 -0.59 -12.81 -12.37
N GLU A 182 0.72 -12.88 -12.07
CA GLU A 182 1.27 -12.41 -10.81
C GLU A 182 1.51 -10.88 -10.74
N TYR A 183 1.18 -10.08 -11.76
CA TYR A 183 1.47 -8.62 -11.75
C TYR A 183 0.97 -7.93 -10.47
N ILE A 184 -0.30 -8.15 -10.11
CA ILE A 184 -0.92 -7.54 -8.93
C ILE A 184 -0.28 -8.05 -7.64
N TYR A 185 0.05 -9.35 -7.60
CA TYR A 185 0.73 -9.96 -6.47
C TYR A 185 2.11 -9.32 -6.28
N ASN A 186 2.92 -9.24 -7.34
CA ASN A 186 4.27 -8.66 -7.29
C ASN A 186 4.25 -7.16 -6.98
N ALA A 187 3.24 -6.41 -7.44
CA ALA A 187 3.07 -5.01 -7.05
C ALA A 187 2.80 -4.86 -5.54
N ARG A 188 1.92 -5.69 -4.98
CA ARG A 188 1.65 -5.70 -3.54
C ARG A 188 2.87 -6.18 -2.73
N GLN A 189 3.59 -7.18 -3.23
CA GLN A 189 4.82 -7.65 -2.60
C GLN A 189 5.91 -6.57 -2.61
N PHE A 190 6.03 -5.79 -3.69
CA PHE A 190 6.97 -4.68 -3.75
C PHE A 190 6.71 -3.66 -2.63
N LEU A 191 5.44 -3.27 -2.41
CA LEU A 191 5.07 -2.39 -1.30
C LEU A 191 5.48 -2.98 0.06
N LEU A 192 5.13 -4.25 0.31
CA LEU A 192 5.42 -4.91 1.59
C LEU A 192 6.92 -5.01 1.84
N LYS A 193 7.69 -5.42 0.84
CA LYS A 193 9.15 -5.55 0.92
C LYS A 193 9.83 -4.20 1.13
N THR A 194 9.37 -3.17 0.44
CA THR A 194 9.90 -1.80 0.61
C THR A 194 9.58 -1.25 2.00
N ASN A 195 8.35 -1.41 2.48
CA ASN A 195 7.95 -0.96 3.81
C ASN A 195 8.70 -1.71 4.92
N PHE A 196 8.94 -3.01 4.72
CA PHE A 196 9.76 -3.81 5.62
C PHE A 196 11.20 -3.27 5.69
N TYR A 197 11.81 -2.97 4.54
CA TYR A 197 13.15 -2.40 4.48
C TYR A 197 13.23 -1.03 5.17
N CYS A 198 12.28 -0.13 4.90
CA CYS A 198 12.19 1.17 5.56
C CYS A 198 12.05 1.01 7.09
N SER A 199 11.28 0.02 7.54
CA SER A 199 11.11 -0.26 8.98
C SER A 199 12.40 -0.76 9.64
N LEU A 200 13.20 -1.58 8.94
CA LEU A 200 14.52 -1.99 9.43
C LEU A 200 15.48 -0.79 9.56
N ILE A 201 15.52 0.08 8.55
CA ILE A 201 16.31 1.32 8.60
C ILE A 201 15.86 2.20 9.78
N LEU A 202 14.55 2.39 9.96
CA LEU A 202 14.02 3.20 11.06
C LEU A 202 14.37 2.58 12.43
N ARG A 203 14.37 1.25 12.55
CA ARG A 203 14.76 0.55 13.78
C ARG A 203 16.22 0.83 14.14
N GLU A 204 17.14 0.75 13.19
CA GLU A 204 18.56 1.10 13.42
C GLU A 204 18.72 2.57 13.84
N LEU A 205 17.97 3.47 13.21
CA LEU A 205 17.96 4.89 13.56
C LEU A 205 17.38 5.17 14.96
N THR A 206 16.40 4.39 15.40
CA THR A 206 15.74 4.57 16.70
C THR A 206 16.69 4.29 17.87
N LEU A 207 17.58 3.30 17.72
CA LEU A 207 18.49 2.88 18.79
C LEU A 207 19.64 3.88 19.01
N HIS A 208 20.03 4.61 17.97
CA HIS A 208 21.30 5.35 17.97
C HIS A 208 21.19 6.83 17.53
N TYR A 209 20.11 7.25 16.86
CA TYR A 209 20.05 8.53 16.13
C TYR A 209 18.71 9.29 16.30
N GLY A 210 18.37 9.59 17.57
CA GLY A 210 17.08 10.23 17.90
C GLY A 210 16.86 11.65 17.34
N THR A 211 17.91 12.37 16.91
CA THR A 211 17.78 13.76 16.45
C THR A 211 17.23 13.89 15.03
N SER A 212 17.52 12.95 14.14
CA SER A 212 16.98 12.89 12.77
C SER A 212 15.78 11.95 12.64
N LEU A 213 15.49 11.13 13.65
CA LEU A 213 14.45 10.09 13.63
C LEU A 213 13.09 10.62 13.14
N GLY A 214 12.63 11.76 13.65
CA GLY A 214 11.36 12.34 13.22
C GLY A 214 11.31 12.70 11.72
N SER A 215 12.47 13.08 11.16
CA SER A 215 12.60 13.41 9.74
C SER A 215 12.60 12.15 8.86
N PHE A 216 13.28 11.10 9.31
CA PHE A 216 13.22 9.78 8.66
C PHE A 216 11.83 9.16 8.73
N HIS A 217 11.15 9.29 9.86
CA HIS A 217 9.78 8.81 10.01
C HIS A 217 8.82 9.52 9.06
N LEU A 218 8.94 10.85 8.92
CA LEU A 218 8.13 11.60 7.95
C LEU A 218 8.40 11.12 6.51
N LEU A 219 9.66 10.90 6.16
CA LEU A 219 10.06 10.41 4.85
C LEU A 219 9.53 8.99 4.59
N GLN A 220 9.57 8.10 5.59
CA GLN A 220 8.95 6.78 5.52
C GLN A 220 7.45 6.88 5.28
N LEU A 221 6.70 7.67 6.06
CA LEU A 221 5.25 7.84 5.87
C LEU A 221 4.92 8.32 4.46
N PHE A 222 5.73 9.25 3.92
CA PHE A 222 5.57 9.72 2.54
C PHE A 222 5.83 8.62 1.51
N ILE A 223 6.92 7.85 1.64
CA ILE A 223 7.25 6.76 0.72
C ILE A 223 6.14 5.71 0.73
N GLU A 224 5.68 5.30 1.92
CA GLU A 224 4.62 4.30 2.08
C GLU A 224 3.33 4.74 1.38
N GLU A 225 2.89 5.97 1.64
CA GLU A 225 1.65 6.51 1.08
C GLU A 225 1.77 6.77 -0.44
N TYR A 226 2.93 7.26 -0.90
CA TYR A 226 3.19 7.48 -2.33
C TYR A 226 3.26 6.16 -3.10
N LEU A 227 3.98 5.15 -2.57
CA LEU A 227 4.05 3.82 -3.19
C LEU A 227 2.68 3.18 -3.26
N TYR A 228 1.88 3.27 -2.20
CA TYR A 228 0.52 2.77 -2.20
C TYR A 228 -0.31 3.44 -3.32
N TYR A 229 -0.25 4.77 -3.43
CA TYR A 229 -0.90 5.53 -4.51
C TYR A 229 -0.46 5.05 -5.90
N ARG A 230 0.86 4.90 -6.13
CA ARG A 230 1.40 4.52 -7.44
C ARG A 230 1.06 3.09 -7.83
N ILE A 231 1.13 2.16 -6.88
CA ILE A 231 0.74 0.76 -7.10
C ILE A 231 -0.75 0.65 -7.43
N GLU A 232 -1.60 1.41 -6.74
CA GLU A 232 -3.04 1.45 -7.06
C GLU A 232 -3.29 1.91 -8.51
N GLN A 233 -2.59 2.96 -8.96
CA GLN A 233 -2.70 3.44 -10.34
C GLN A 233 -2.15 2.44 -11.36
N LYS A 234 -1.04 1.75 -11.06
CA LYS A 234 -0.46 0.71 -11.92
C LYS A 234 -1.41 -0.49 -12.07
N ILE A 235 -2.03 -0.93 -10.97
CA ILE A 235 -3.04 -2.00 -10.99
C ILE A 235 -4.30 -1.56 -11.75
N SER A 236 -4.75 -0.31 -11.56
CA SER A 236 -5.90 0.27 -12.28
C SER A 236 -5.68 0.24 -13.78
N TYR A 237 -4.49 0.67 -14.22
CA TYR A 237 -4.09 0.62 -15.62
C TYR A 237 -4.01 -0.82 -16.14
N TYR A 238 -3.36 -1.73 -15.41
CA TYR A 238 -3.22 -3.14 -15.80
C TYR A 238 -4.58 -3.84 -15.98
N LEU A 239 -5.55 -3.56 -15.10
CA LEU A 239 -6.89 -4.16 -15.14
C LEU A 239 -7.88 -3.40 -16.03
N ASN A 240 -7.50 -2.28 -16.65
CA ASN A 240 -8.38 -1.40 -17.43
C ASN A 240 -9.67 -1.01 -16.67
N GLN A 241 -9.55 -0.74 -15.37
CA GLN A 241 -10.67 -0.30 -14.53
C GLN A 241 -10.32 0.96 -13.75
N SER A 242 -11.33 1.73 -13.35
CA SER A 242 -11.11 2.91 -12.52
C SER A 242 -10.58 2.54 -11.14
N VAL A 243 -9.84 3.45 -10.52
CA VAL A 243 -9.36 3.31 -9.13
C VAL A 243 -10.53 3.11 -8.18
N ILE A 244 -11.66 3.76 -8.43
CA ILE A 244 -12.87 3.58 -7.63
C ILE A 244 -13.34 2.13 -7.63
N ASN A 245 -13.38 1.48 -8.80
CA ASN A 245 -13.83 0.09 -8.87
C ASN A 245 -12.86 -0.84 -8.11
N LEU A 246 -11.55 -0.59 -8.18
CA LEU A 246 -10.55 -1.33 -7.39
C LEU A 246 -10.79 -1.19 -5.88
N VAL A 247 -11.04 0.03 -5.40
CA VAL A 247 -11.29 0.26 -3.98
C VAL A 247 -12.57 -0.44 -3.54
N ILE A 248 -13.62 -0.43 -4.38
CA ILE A 248 -14.86 -1.17 -4.11
C ILE A 248 -14.61 -2.68 -4.04
N GLU A 249 -13.82 -3.25 -4.96
CA GLU A 249 -13.44 -4.67 -4.92
C GLU A 249 -12.72 -5.03 -3.62
N ASN A 250 -11.78 -4.18 -3.17
CA ASN A 250 -11.09 -4.38 -1.90
C ASN A 250 -12.06 -4.29 -0.69
N LEU A 251 -12.94 -3.29 -0.65
CA LEU A 251 -13.97 -3.16 0.39
C LEU A 251 -14.89 -4.38 0.46
N ASN A 252 -15.27 -4.92 -0.70
CA ASN A 252 -16.09 -6.13 -0.77
C ASN A 252 -15.34 -7.36 -0.23
N ASN A 253 -14.06 -7.50 -0.57
CA ASN A 253 -13.22 -8.59 -0.07
C ASN A 253 -13.06 -8.52 1.46
N GLU A 254 -12.87 -7.33 2.02
CA GLU A 254 -12.81 -7.12 3.48
C GLU A 254 -14.11 -7.52 4.17
N GLN A 255 -15.26 -7.09 3.63
CA GLN A 255 -16.57 -7.45 4.17
C GLN A 255 -16.83 -8.97 4.12
N GLN A 256 -16.44 -9.63 3.03
CA GLN A 256 -16.56 -11.08 2.91
C GLN A 256 -15.68 -11.82 3.92
N GLN A 257 -14.43 -11.39 4.12
CA GLN A 257 -13.53 -11.97 5.12
C GLN A 257 -14.06 -11.78 6.55
N GLN A 258 -14.64 -10.61 6.85
CA GLN A 258 -15.27 -10.36 8.15
C GLN A 258 -16.49 -11.26 8.39
N GLN A 259 -17.33 -11.45 7.37
CA GLN A 259 -18.47 -12.38 7.45
C GLN A 259 -18.02 -13.83 7.64
N GLN A 260 -16.97 -14.27 6.94
CA GLN A 260 -16.40 -15.61 7.12
C GLN A 260 -15.83 -15.81 8.53
N LYS A 261 -15.10 -14.83 9.07
CA LYS A 261 -14.63 -14.85 10.47
C LYS A 261 -15.79 -14.92 11.47
N TYR A 262 -16.86 -14.17 11.24
CA TYR A 262 -18.05 -14.21 12.08
C TYR A 262 -18.72 -15.60 12.06
N ILE A 263 -18.89 -16.19 10.87
CA ILE A 263 -19.47 -17.54 10.71
C ILE A 263 -18.57 -18.59 11.38
N MET A 264 -17.26 -18.50 11.19
CA MET A 264 -16.30 -19.40 11.82
C MET A 264 -16.40 -19.32 13.36
N ASN A 265 -16.39 -18.12 13.93
CA ASN A 265 -16.53 -17.92 15.38
C ASN A 265 -17.88 -18.43 15.90
N LYS A 266 -18.96 -18.22 15.14
CA LYS A 266 -20.28 -18.73 15.49
C LYS A 266 -20.32 -20.27 15.46
N ASN A 267 -19.69 -20.89 14.47
CA ASN A 267 -19.60 -22.35 14.36
C ASN A 267 -18.73 -22.95 15.47
N TYR A 268 -17.63 -22.32 15.86
CA TYR A 268 -16.89 -22.71 17.07
C TYR A 268 -17.75 -22.62 18.31
N GLN A 269 -18.53 -21.55 18.47
CA GLN A 269 -19.41 -21.39 19.60
C GLN A 269 -20.55 -22.42 19.61
N TYR A 270 -21.05 -22.86 18.45
CA TYR A 270 -21.97 -24.00 18.37
C TYR A 270 -21.29 -25.34 18.73
N PHE A 271 -20.03 -25.54 18.31
CA PHE A 271 -19.26 -26.75 18.62
C PHE A 271 -18.94 -26.94 20.11
N PHE A 272 -18.94 -25.85 20.90
CA PHE A 272 -18.71 -25.89 22.35
C PHE A 272 -19.99 -25.68 23.17
N ASN A 273 -21.16 -25.60 22.53
CA ASN A 273 -22.45 -25.41 23.21
C ASN A 273 -23.35 -26.64 23.17
N ASP A 274 -22.86 -27.81 22.72
CA ASP A 274 -23.57 -29.06 22.93
C ASP A 274 -23.27 -29.55 24.36
N ASP A 275 -24.34 -29.58 25.17
CA ASP A 275 -24.44 -30.06 26.55
C ASP A 275 -24.16 -31.59 26.70
N ASP A 276 -23.20 -32.15 25.96
CA ASP A 276 -22.71 -33.52 26.12
C ASP A 276 -21.27 -33.49 26.66
N ILE A 277 -21.06 -32.87 27.83
CA ILE A 277 -19.99 -33.31 28.74
C ILE A 277 -20.63 -34.36 29.63
N ASP A 278 -20.66 -35.60 29.13
CA ASP A 278 -20.82 -36.77 30.00
C ASP A 278 -19.74 -36.72 31.09
N ASP A 279 -20.18 -36.96 32.33
CA ASP A 279 -19.45 -36.94 33.60
C ASP A 279 -18.30 -37.98 33.72
N ASP A 280 -17.46 -38.18 32.69
CA ASP A 280 -16.36 -39.17 32.71
C ASP A 280 -14.95 -38.56 32.49
N PHE A 281 -14.71 -37.33 32.96
CA PHE A 281 -13.39 -36.69 32.91
C PHE A 281 -12.52 -36.93 34.16
N GLU A 282 -12.72 -38.04 34.88
CA GLU A 282 -11.88 -38.40 36.04
C GLU A 282 -10.91 -39.58 35.80
N SER A 283 -10.56 -39.89 34.53
CA SER A 283 -9.58 -40.96 34.23
C SER A 283 -8.43 -40.63 33.26
N LEU A 284 -8.30 -39.40 32.76
CA LEU A 284 -7.26 -39.05 31.78
C LEU A 284 -6.01 -38.35 32.35
N SER A 285 -5.87 -38.26 33.68
CA SER A 285 -4.69 -37.65 34.31
C SER A 285 -3.42 -38.50 34.26
N ASP A 286 -3.51 -39.77 33.85
CA ASP A 286 -2.38 -40.71 33.99
C ASP A 286 -1.53 -40.87 32.70
N ASP A 287 -1.98 -40.36 31.55
CA ASP A 287 -1.30 -40.56 30.25
C ASP A 287 -0.23 -39.51 29.89
N PHE A 288 -0.07 -38.46 30.71
CA PHE A 288 0.97 -37.44 30.49
C PHE A 288 2.37 -37.85 30.98
N ASN A 289 2.50 -39.01 31.63
CA ASN A 289 3.77 -39.51 32.15
C ASN A 289 4.35 -40.71 31.39
N ASP A 290 3.80 -41.11 30.22
CA ASP A 290 4.46 -42.12 29.38
C ASP A 290 5.64 -41.49 28.59
N PRO A 291 6.90 -41.89 28.86
CA PRO A 291 8.07 -41.35 28.17
C PRO A 291 8.14 -41.70 26.67
N ARG A 292 7.13 -42.39 26.10
CA ARG A 292 6.97 -42.63 24.67
C ARG A 292 6.24 -41.51 23.91
N ASN A 293 5.59 -40.56 24.60
CA ASN A 293 4.91 -39.42 23.98
C ASN A 293 5.85 -38.22 23.72
N ILE A 294 6.96 -38.47 23.03
CA ILE A 294 7.79 -37.40 22.47
C ILE A 294 7.11 -36.93 21.18
N LEU A 295 6.48 -35.75 21.20
CA LEU A 295 6.03 -35.05 19.99
C LEU A 295 7.21 -34.95 19.01
N LYS A 296 7.10 -35.64 17.88
CA LYS A 296 8.03 -35.45 16.76
C LYS A 296 7.79 -34.06 16.16
N PRO A 297 8.84 -33.26 15.93
CA PRO A 297 8.68 -32.00 15.20
C PRO A 297 8.19 -32.30 13.78
N LEU A 298 7.27 -31.47 13.29
CA LEU A 298 6.79 -31.50 11.91
C LEU A 298 7.98 -31.35 10.96
N SER A 299 8.12 -32.30 10.03
CA SER A 299 9.10 -32.23 8.95
C SER A 299 8.83 -31.02 8.05
N PRO A 300 9.87 -30.30 7.59
CA PRO A 300 9.69 -29.18 6.67
C PRO A 300 9.06 -29.68 5.36
N VAL A 301 8.05 -28.95 4.89
CA VAL A 301 7.40 -29.15 3.59
C VAL A 301 8.47 -28.99 2.51
N GLN A 302 8.69 -30.02 1.70
CA GLN A 302 9.53 -29.93 0.50
C GLN A 302 8.78 -29.07 -0.53
N ILE A 303 9.36 -27.90 -0.85
CA ILE A 303 8.94 -27.08 -1.98
C ILE A 303 9.75 -27.60 -3.17
N ASP A 304 9.10 -28.32 -4.07
CA ASP A 304 9.71 -28.75 -5.34
C ASP A 304 10.08 -27.52 -6.19
N ASP A 305 11.26 -27.61 -6.81
CA ASP A 305 12.00 -26.59 -7.55
C ASP A 305 11.15 -25.74 -8.51
N PHE A 306 11.06 -24.43 -8.25
CA PHE A 306 10.69 -23.43 -9.26
C PHE A 306 11.93 -22.66 -9.70
N ILE A 307 12.52 -23.12 -10.81
CA ILE A 307 13.60 -22.42 -11.51
C ILE A 307 13.00 -21.19 -12.21
N LEU A 308 13.33 -19.99 -11.72
CA LEU A 308 13.10 -18.74 -12.46
C LEU A 308 14.04 -18.69 -13.69
N PRO A 309 13.57 -18.29 -14.89
CA PRO A 309 14.44 -18.13 -16.03
C PRO A 309 15.35 -16.91 -15.83
N HIS A 310 16.66 -17.15 -15.80
CA HIS A 310 17.67 -16.10 -15.95
C HIS A 310 17.47 -15.38 -17.29
N GLY A 311 17.25 -14.07 -17.25
CA GLY A 311 17.01 -13.28 -18.46
C GLY A 311 17.19 -11.78 -18.25
N THR A 312 18.47 -11.37 -18.25
CA THR A 312 19.01 -10.08 -18.74
C THR A 312 18.27 -8.78 -18.39
N VAL A 313 18.84 -8.09 -17.40
CA VAL A 313 18.80 -6.64 -17.19
C VAL A 313 19.12 -5.92 -18.52
N THR A 314 18.32 -4.92 -18.88
CA THR A 314 18.69 -3.95 -19.92
C THR A 314 18.83 -2.56 -19.30
N ASP A 315 19.94 -1.93 -19.65
CA ASP A 315 20.48 -0.65 -19.20
C ASP A 315 19.51 0.52 -19.38
N SER A 316 18.66 0.77 -18.38
CA SER A 316 17.70 1.88 -18.40
C SER A 316 18.14 3.09 -17.56
N PHE A 317 19.28 3.03 -16.87
CA PHE A 317 19.81 4.12 -16.03
C PHE A 317 21.02 4.85 -16.60
N SER A 318 21.68 4.36 -17.65
CA SER A 318 22.83 5.05 -18.26
C SER A 318 22.49 6.48 -18.69
N TYR A 319 21.27 6.72 -19.15
CA TYR A 319 20.82 8.05 -19.58
C TYR A 319 20.56 9.05 -18.44
N ILE A 320 20.35 8.60 -17.20
CA ILE A 320 20.16 9.53 -16.05
C ILE A 320 21.52 9.96 -15.48
N PHE A 321 22.58 9.17 -15.71
CA PHE A 321 23.91 9.40 -15.13
C PHE A 321 24.99 9.84 -16.13
N GLU A 322 24.75 9.81 -17.45
CA GLU A 322 25.71 10.34 -18.44
C GLU A 322 25.90 11.87 -18.34
N ASP A 323 24.88 12.61 -17.90
CA ASP A 323 24.98 14.06 -17.64
C ASP A 323 25.66 14.40 -16.29
N LEU A 324 26.16 13.39 -15.55
CA LEU A 324 26.77 13.54 -14.22
C LEU A 324 28.31 13.50 -14.22
N GLN A 325 28.97 13.60 -15.36
CA GLN A 325 30.42 13.86 -15.36
C GLN A 325 30.70 15.33 -15.00
N PRO A 326 31.50 15.63 -13.97
CA PRO A 326 32.01 16.99 -13.80
C PRO A 326 32.90 17.28 -15.01
N LEU A 327 32.68 18.42 -15.69
CA LEU A 327 33.70 19.01 -16.56
C LEU A 327 34.92 19.33 -15.70
N SER A 328 35.82 18.35 -15.53
CA SER A 328 37.15 18.59 -15.01
C SER A 328 37.94 19.29 -16.11
N ASN A 329 37.99 20.62 -16.00
CA ASN A 329 39.08 21.50 -16.39
C ASN A 329 40.09 20.91 -17.39
N GLU A 330 39.84 21.11 -18.67
CA GLU A 330 40.92 21.51 -19.59
C GLU A 330 41.42 22.88 -19.13
N LEU A 331 42.46 22.88 -18.30
CA LEU A 331 43.42 23.97 -18.11
C LEU A 331 44.53 23.43 -17.20
N PHE A 332 45.43 22.62 -17.77
CA PHE A 332 46.90 22.76 -17.67
C PHE A 332 47.57 21.86 -18.70
#